data_AF-A0A9E2Z207-F1
#
_entry.id   AF-A0A9E2Z207-F1
#
_cell.length_a   1.000
_cell.length_b   1.000
_cell.length_c   1.000
_cell.angle_alpha   90.00
_cell.angle_beta   90.00
_cell.angle_gamma   90.00
#
_symmetry.space_group_name_H-M   'P 1'
#
loop_
_entity.id
_entity.type
_entity.pdbx_description
1 polymer ?
#
loop_
_entity_poly.entity_id
_entity_poly.type
_entity_poly.pdbx_seq_one_letter_code
_entity_poly.pdbx_strand_id
1 'polypeptide(L)'
;MALLPGVGLLKGSQEGEHRQITVLMTDLVDFTAFVEGSGEEAAFALVSHVSRLSTAAIHRHGGTVKNFTGDGILALFGTPHALEDGPLRACRAALEIQEQLANASEAIQSELGIRPQLRISVTSGPVVLGAVDSGESTGVTAHGDIVNLAARLQNEAAPGTVVMSEAMLRQVEGMVETESAGLFHFKGKSEPQAAYRLIAVRDQASRFNAAVARGLTSYIGRDNELAILERRLRDLNALCVLDIVGDPGIGKSRLLHEFASRYRTERIAVIRGNCSADGQQTPFLPLIEVVRSWLSVIPGRRDDAILQRVDQELKRLNSWSPQNRGLLLHLLGLEVVDNALAELDGTLIGARTRDLLLRLIEEQGRLSPVVLLLEDLHWIDSASEELLLRAVERQPAVPLMILHTRRPEYEPPWAGRPGVTEMRLAPLSSSESLRIAQVRFGVDKLPDSLARLIVEKAEGNALFVEEIASYLIERGTVRRTASGLAYDASAVAALPASVQLLLTARVDRLPPEDRELLQIAAIMGRRFDPSLLAEVMYGPE
;
A
#
# COMPACT_ATOMS: atom_id res chain seq x y z
N MET A 1 57.46 -13.98 6.83
CA MET A 1 57.67 -12.95 5.80
C MET A 1 56.30 -12.42 5.43
N ALA A 2 56.11 -11.10 5.56
CA ALA A 2 54.87 -10.42 5.92
C ALA A 2 53.67 -10.59 4.97
N LEU A 3 52.48 -10.77 5.56
CA LEU A 3 51.18 -10.39 5.00
C LEU A 3 50.75 -9.06 5.66
N LEU A 4 50.32 -8.12 4.82
CA LEU A 4 49.88 -6.77 5.18
C LEU A 4 48.53 -6.78 5.92
N PRO A 5 48.35 -5.93 6.97
CA PRO A 5 47.04 -5.67 7.58
C PRO A 5 46.38 -4.43 6.93
N GLY A 6 45.06 -4.45 6.75
CA GLY A 6 44.35 -3.23 6.32
C GLY A 6 42.95 -3.42 5.74
N VAL A 7 42.03 -4.07 6.46
CA VAL A 7 40.59 -3.80 6.29
C VAL A 7 40.03 -3.54 7.68
N GLY A 8 39.92 -2.26 8.03
CA GLY A 8 39.28 -1.82 9.25
C GLY A 8 37.80 -2.19 9.20
N LEU A 9 37.39 -3.07 10.11
CA LEU A 9 36.00 -3.20 10.53
C LEU A 9 35.49 -1.82 10.95
N LEU A 10 34.53 -1.28 10.20
CA LEU A 10 33.76 -0.12 10.61
C LEU A 10 33.06 -0.49 11.93
N LYS A 11 33.53 0.13 13.02
CA LYS A 11 32.84 0.16 14.31
C LYS A 11 31.42 0.67 14.08
N GLY A 12 30.43 -0.12 14.50
CA GLY A 12 29.02 0.26 14.43
C GLY A 12 28.77 1.57 15.16
N SER A 13 28.18 2.54 14.48
CA SER A 13 27.62 3.74 15.09
C SER A 13 26.34 3.34 15.83
N GLN A 14 26.31 3.56 17.15
CA GLN A 14 25.10 3.57 17.99
C GLN A 14 24.29 4.86 17.73
N GLU A 15 23.94 5.14 16.48
CA GLU A 15 23.08 6.29 16.15
C GLU A 15 21.66 5.80 15.86
N GLY A 16 20.69 6.28 16.64
CA GLY A 16 19.28 5.93 16.45
C GLY A 16 18.74 6.51 15.15
N GLU A 17 18.09 5.69 14.33
CA GLU A 17 17.56 6.11 13.03
C GLU A 17 16.11 6.59 13.16
N HIS A 18 15.82 7.81 12.68
CA HIS A 18 14.45 8.31 12.58
C HIS A 18 13.73 7.66 11.40
N ARG A 19 12.64 6.94 11.66
CA ARG A 19 11.82 6.30 10.62
C ARG A 19 10.34 6.52 10.81
N GLN A 20 9.60 6.63 9.72
CA GLN A 20 8.15 6.50 9.73
C GLN A 20 7.79 5.02 9.83
N ILE A 21 7.04 4.63 10.86
CA ILE A 21 6.56 3.25 11.01
C ILE A 21 5.05 3.23 11.22
N THR A 22 4.46 2.06 11.01
CA THR A 22 3.09 1.76 11.43
C THR A 22 3.12 0.74 12.55
N VAL A 23 2.37 1.00 13.60
CA VAL A 23 2.20 0.13 14.77
C VAL A 23 0.82 -0.51 14.68
N LEU A 24 0.78 -1.83 14.82
CA LEU A 24 -0.44 -2.61 15.03
C LEU A 24 -0.37 -3.21 16.43
N MET A 25 -1.43 -3.03 17.21
CA MET A 25 -1.57 -3.63 18.54
C MET A 25 -2.85 -4.45 18.60
N THR A 26 -2.78 -5.66 19.15
CA THR A 26 -3.95 -6.51 19.43
C THR A 26 -4.07 -6.79 20.92
N ASP A 27 -5.29 -7.08 21.38
CA ASP A 27 -5.61 -7.42 22.78
C ASP A 27 -6.86 -8.31 22.82
N LEU A 28 -6.83 -9.36 23.65
CA LEU A 28 -7.96 -10.27 23.84
C LEU A 28 -8.96 -9.71 24.84
N VAL A 29 -10.22 -9.64 24.41
CA VAL A 29 -11.30 -9.13 25.26
C VAL A 29 -11.57 -10.10 26.42
N ASP A 30 -11.66 -9.54 27.63
CA ASP A 30 -11.97 -10.25 28.87
C ASP A 30 -11.05 -11.44 29.19
N PHE A 31 -9.79 -11.42 28.71
CA PHE A 31 -8.83 -12.50 28.93
C PHE A 31 -8.58 -12.79 30.42
N THR A 32 -8.44 -11.77 31.26
CA THR A 32 -8.21 -11.97 32.70
C THR A 32 -9.35 -12.78 33.36
N ALA A 33 -10.60 -12.47 33.01
CA ALA A 33 -11.75 -13.22 33.52
C ALA A 33 -11.78 -14.67 33.00
N PHE A 34 -11.32 -14.90 31.76
CA PHE A 34 -11.18 -16.25 31.21
C PHE A 34 -10.11 -17.07 31.95
N VAL A 35 -8.97 -16.48 32.28
CA VAL A 35 -7.91 -17.16 33.06
C VAL A 35 -8.43 -17.62 34.42
N GLU A 36 -9.17 -16.74 35.12
CA GLU A 36 -9.76 -17.06 36.42
C GLU A 36 -10.81 -18.19 36.36
N GLY A 37 -11.59 -18.26 35.28
CA GLY A 37 -12.66 -19.25 35.12
C GLY A 37 -12.21 -20.61 34.56
N SER A 38 -11.22 -20.62 33.67
CA SER A 38 -10.86 -21.80 32.86
C SER A 38 -9.50 -22.41 33.19
N GLY A 39 -8.70 -21.73 34.03
CA GLY A 39 -7.35 -22.15 34.41
C GLY A 39 -6.27 -21.82 33.36
N GLU A 40 -5.01 -21.92 33.78
CA GLU A 40 -3.84 -21.50 33.00
C GLU A 40 -3.63 -22.30 31.71
N GLU A 41 -4.00 -23.59 31.70
CA GLU A 41 -3.80 -24.47 30.53
C GLU A 41 -4.72 -24.08 29.35
N ALA A 42 -5.99 -23.81 29.63
CA ALA A 42 -6.95 -23.34 28.63
C ALA A 42 -6.60 -21.93 28.13
N ALA A 43 -6.14 -21.05 29.04
CA ALA A 43 -5.66 -19.72 28.70
C ALA A 43 -4.45 -19.77 27.75
N PHE A 44 -3.47 -20.63 28.05
CA PHE A 44 -2.29 -20.81 27.22
C PHE A 44 -2.65 -21.35 25.82
N ALA A 45 -3.57 -22.32 25.74
CA ALA A 45 -4.05 -22.86 24.47
C ALA A 45 -4.71 -21.78 23.60
N LEU A 46 -5.58 -20.95 24.20
CA LEU A 46 -6.23 -19.83 23.51
C LEU A 46 -5.22 -18.82 22.98
N VAL A 47 -4.34 -18.31 23.85
CA VAL A 47 -3.34 -17.31 23.48
C VAL A 47 -2.42 -17.85 22.39
N SER A 48 -2.00 -19.12 22.49
CA SER A 48 -1.15 -19.75 21.48
C SER A 48 -1.86 -19.84 20.13
N HIS A 49 -3.15 -20.20 20.11
CA HIS A 49 -3.92 -20.28 18.88
C HIS A 49 -4.09 -18.91 18.22
N VAL A 50 -4.55 -17.91 18.99
CA VAL A 50 -4.78 -16.54 18.53
C VAL A 50 -3.46 -15.89 18.08
N SER A 51 -2.38 -16.13 18.82
CA SER A 51 -1.06 -15.57 18.51
C SER A 51 -0.50 -16.11 17.21
N ARG A 52 -0.62 -17.42 16.97
CA ARG A 52 -0.17 -18.07 15.73
C ARG A 52 -0.88 -17.51 14.51
N LEU A 53 -2.20 -17.40 14.60
CA LEU A 53 -3.07 -16.90 13.54
C LEU A 53 -2.79 -15.42 13.25
N SER A 54 -2.65 -14.61 14.31
CA SER A 54 -2.31 -13.20 14.18
C SER A 54 -0.90 -12.97 13.59
N THR A 55 0.08 -13.74 14.06
CA THR A 55 1.47 -13.68 13.57
C THR A 55 1.56 -14.04 12.09
N ALA A 56 0.80 -15.05 11.64
CA ALA A 56 0.75 -15.44 10.24
C ALA A 56 0.21 -14.30 9.35
N ALA A 57 -0.88 -13.63 9.76
CA ALA A 57 -1.43 -12.48 9.04
C ALA A 57 -0.45 -11.30 8.99
N ILE A 58 0.17 -10.97 10.13
CA ILE A 58 1.16 -9.88 10.23
C ILE A 58 2.33 -10.13 9.27
N HIS A 59 2.91 -11.32 9.29
CA HIS A 59 4.04 -11.66 8.42
C HIS A 59 3.65 -11.70 6.93
N ARG A 60 2.45 -12.19 6.61
CA ARG A 60 1.96 -12.21 5.22
C ARG A 60 1.93 -10.81 4.61
N HIS A 61 1.55 -9.80 5.38
CA HIS A 61 1.57 -8.41 4.93
C HIS A 61 2.91 -7.70 5.16
N GLY A 62 3.99 -8.42 5.48
CA GLY A 62 5.34 -7.88 5.66
C GLY A 62 5.57 -7.14 6.98
N GLY A 63 4.67 -7.30 7.95
CA GLY A 63 4.88 -6.81 9.31
C GLY A 63 5.82 -7.72 10.11
N THR A 64 6.45 -7.14 11.12
CA THR A 64 7.31 -7.85 12.07
C THR A 64 6.68 -7.83 13.45
N VAL A 65 6.46 -9.00 14.05
CA VAL A 65 6.06 -9.11 15.46
C VAL A 65 7.25 -8.71 16.33
N LYS A 66 7.08 -7.67 17.14
CA LYS A 66 8.14 -7.19 18.05
C LYS A 66 8.11 -7.94 19.37
N ASN A 67 6.93 -8.09 19.96
CA ASN A 67 6.74 -8.72 21.26
C ASN A 67 5.28 -9.11 21.47
N PHE A 68 5.10 -10.13 22.32
CA PHE A 68 3.80 -10.51 22.88
C PHE A 68 3.60 -9.75 24.19
N THR A 69 2.42 -9.18 24.39
CA THR A 69 2.04 -8.41 25.60
C THR A 69 1.15 -9.25 26.51
N GLY A 70 1.51 -10.52 26.73
CA GLY A 70 0.67 -11.49 27.44
C GLY A 70 -0.42 -12.05 26.52
N ASP A 71 -1.52 -11.32 26.40
CA ASP A 71 -2.74 -11.68 25.64
C ASP A 71 -2.90 -10.86 24.34
N GLY A 72 -1.90 -10.03 24.04
CA GLY A 72 -1.84 -9.18 22.87
C GLY A 72 -0.55 -9.32 22.07
N ILE A 73 -0.52 -8.67 20.90
CA ILE A 73 0.64 -8.60 20.01
C ILE A 73 0.95 -7.14 19.70
N LEU A 74 2.23 -6.78 19.79
CA LEU A 74 2.77 -5.56 19.21
C LEU A 74 3.53 -5.91 17.92
N ALA A 75 3.04 -5.39 16.80
CA ALA A 75 3.67 -5.55 15.49
C ALA A 75 4.01 -4.20 14.85
N LEU A 76 5.08 -4.19 14.07
CA LEU A 76 5.61 -3.02 13.39
C LEU A 76 5.69 -3.26 11.88
N PHE A 77 5.32 -2.25 11.09
CA PHE A 77 5.48 -2.22 9.64
C PHE A 77 6.42 -1.07 9.26
N GLY A 78 7.35 -1.31 8.33
CA GLY A 78 8.40 -0.36 7.96
C GLY A 78 9.72 -0.51 8.73
N THR A 79 9.88 -1.62 9.45
CA THR A 79 11.13 -2.02 10.13
C THR A 79 11.26 -3.56 10.16
N PRO A 80 12.47 -4.14 10.02
CA PRO A 80 13.78 -3.48 9.83
C PRO A 80 13.99 -2.89 8.43
N HIS A 81 13.11 -3.18 7.47
CA HIS A 81 13.13 -2.60 6.13
C HIS A 81 11.96 -1.63 5.96
N ALA A 82 12.20 -0.49 5.30
CA ALA A 82 11.15 0.46 4.98
C ALA A 82 10.09 -0.18 4.06
N LEU A 83 8.82 0.10 4.31
CA LEU A 83 7.70 -0.38 3.51
C LEU A 83 6.94 0.82 2.95
N GLU A 84 6.91 0.94 1.63
CA GLU A 84 6.29 2.06 0.92
C GLU A 84 4.77 2.16 1.16
N ASP A 85 4.12 1.02 1.39
CA ASP A 85 2.69 0.80 1.63
C ASP A 85 2.41 0.26 3.04
N GLY A 86 3.36 0.44 3.98
CA GLY A 86 3.26 -0.03 5.37
C GLY A 86 1.93 0.27 6.07
N PRO A 87 1.36 1.50 5.97
CA PRO A 87 0.05 1.79 6.54
C PRO A 87 -1.07 0.92 5.97
N LEU A 88 -1.15 0.77 4.64
CA LEU A 88 -2.19 -0.03 4.01
C LEU A 88 -2.06 -1.53 4.35
N ARG A 89 -0.82 -2.04 4.37
CA ARG A 89 -0.50 -3.41 4.80
C ARG A 89 -0.92 -3.68 6.24
N ALA A 90 -0.70 -2.73 7.15
CA ALA A 90 -1.16 -2.87 8.53
C ALA A 90 -2.69 -2.91 8.63
N CYS A 91 -3.41 -2.12 7.82
CA CYS A 91 -4.87 -2.21 7.74
C CYS A 91 -5.34 -3.59 7.23
N ARG A 92 -4.70 -4.12 6.18
CA ARG A 92 -5.01 -5.46 5.65
C ARG A 92 -4.76 -6.55 6.69
N ALA A 93 -3.60 -6.52 7.35
CA ALA A 93 -3.27 -7.46 8.42
C ALA A 93 -4.30 -7.39 9.55
N ALA A 94 -4.67 -6.20 10.02
CA ALA A 94 -5.64 -6.04 11.09
C ALA A 94 -7.02 -6.63 10.75
N LEU A 95 -7.49 -6.46 9.52
CA LEU A 95 -8.74 -7.06 9.05
C LEU A 95 -8.64 -8.57 8.87
N GLU A 96 -7.53 -9.06 8.31
CA GLU A 96 -7.30 -10.50 8.15
C GLU A 96 -7.26 -11.22 9.51
N ILE A 97 -6.68 -10.60 10.54
CA ILE A 97 -6.69 -11.13 11.91
C ILE A 97 -8.13 -11.31 12.41
N GLN A 98 -8.99 -10.29 12.26
CA GLN A 98 -10.39 -10.36 12.68
C GLN A 98 -11.15 -11.45 11.91
N GLU A 99 -10.95 -11.53 10.59
CA GLU A 99 -11.59 -12.52 9.72
C GLU A 99 -11.18 -13.95 10.11
N GLN A 100 -9.88 -14.22 10.24
CA GLN A 100 -9.39 -15.55 10.60
C GLN A 100 -9.83 -15.96 12.01
N LEU A 101 -9.91 -15.01 12.96
CA LEU A 101 -10.45 -15.29 14.29
C LEU A 101 -11.96 -15.60 14.24
N ALA A 102 -12.73 -14.87 13.43
CA ALA A 102 -14.14 -15.14 13.23
C ALA A 102 -14.36 -16.55 12.64
N ASN A 103 -13.57 -16.94 11.65
CA ASN A 103 -13.61 -18.28 11.04
C ASN A 103 -13.23 -19.40 12.03
N ALA A 104 -12.28 -19.13 12.94
CA ALA A 104 -11.87 -20.08 13.98
C ALA A 104 -12.83 -20.09 15.20
N SER A 105 -13.73 -19.13 15.33
CA SER A 105 -14.51 -18.91 16.56
C SER A 105 -15.42 -20.08 16.92
N GLU A 106 -15.99 -20.81 15.95
CA GLU A 106 -16.85 -21.96 16.23
C GLU A 106 -16.06 -23.16 16.79
N ALA A 107 -14.87 -23.42 16.23
CA ALA A 107 -13.98 -24.45 16.72
C ALA A 107 -13.50 -24.12 18.13
N ILE A 108 -13.06 -22.88 18.36
CA ILE A 108 -12.61 -22.40 19.67
C ILE A 108 -13.75 -22.46 20.70
N GLN A 109 -14.98 -22.11 20.31
CA GLN A 109 -16.12 -22.21 21.21
C GLN A 109 -16.41 -23.66 21.60
N SER A 110 -16.27 -24.60 20.67
CA SER A 110 -16.50 -26.02 20.93
C SER A 110 -15.45 -26.62 21.86
N GLU A 111 -14.19 -26.19 21.75
CA GLU A 111 -13.07 -26.71 22.53
C GLU A 111 -12.91 -26.01 23.89
N LEU A 112 -13.05 -24.68 23.93
CA LEU A 112 -12.72 -23.84 25.09
C LEU A 112 -13.94 -23.12 25.70
N GLY A 113 -15.14 -23.32 25.15
CA GLY A 113 -16.39 -22.77 25.69
C GLY A 113 -16.59 -21.27 25.49
N ILE A 114 -15.69 -20.60 24.75
CA ILE A 114 -15.72 -19.14 24.55
C ILE A 114 -15.68 -18.76 23.06
N ARG A 115 -16.27 -17.61 22.73
CA ARG A 115 -16.06 -16.95 21.42
C ARG A 115 -15.07 -15.80 21.61
N PRO A 116 -13.78 -16.00 21.29
CA PRO A 116 -12.78 -14.96 21.50
C PRO A 116 -13.04 -13.76 20.59
N GLN A 117 -12.77 -12.56 21.12
CA GLN A 117 -12.82 -11.32 20.36
C GLN A 117 -11.53 -10.54 20.59
N LEU A 118 -11.04 -9.88 19.55
CA LEU A 118 -9.88 -9.01 19.63
C LEU A 118 -10.27 -7.55 19.50
N ARG A 119 -9.60 -6.70 20.29
CA ARG A 119 -9.48 -5.26 20.03
C ARG A 119 -8.19 -5.02 19.28
N ILE A 120 -8.27 -4.30 18.16
CA ILE A 120 -7.07 -4.01 17.35
C ILE A 120 -6.96 -2.50 17.16
N SER A 121 -5.74 -1.97 17.27
CA SER A 121 -5.44 -0.61 16.83
C SER A 121 -4.36 -0.57 15.77
N VAL A 122 -4.45 0.42 14.88
CA VAL A 122 -3.43 0.71 13.88
C VAL A 122 -3.11 2.20 13.87
N THR A 123 -1.84 2.56 14.01
CA THR A 123 -1.43 3.97 13.95
C THR A 123 -0.04 4.14 13.37
N SER A 124 0.17 5.20 12.59
CA SER A 124 1.45 5.50 11.95
C SER A 124 2.03 6.82 12.44
N GLY A 125 3.35 6.86 12.56
CA GLY A 125 4.07 8.06 12.94
C GLY A 125 5.57 7.84 12.96
N PRO A 126 6.35 8.92 13.13
CA PRO A 126 7.79 8.81 13.25
C PRO A 126 8.16 8.01 14.51
N VAL A 127 9.30 7.32 14.51
CA VAL A 127 9.98 6.67 15.65
C VAL A 127 11.48 6.79 15.51
N VAL A 128 12.18 6.70 16.63
CA VAL A 128 13.63 6.51 16.66
C VAL A 128 13.87 5.03 16.91
N LEU A 129 14.59 4.38 16.01
CA LEU A 129 15.01 2.99 16.14
C LEU A 129 16.46 2.98 16.64
N GLY A 130 16.69 2.49 17.85
CA GLY A 130 18.03 2.28 18.40
C GLY A 130 18.16 0.85 18.94
N ALA A 131 19.36 0.27 18.80
CA ALA A 131 19.73 -0.93 19.55
C ALA A 131 19.97 -0.50 21.00
N VAL A 132 19.11 -0.95 21.91
CA VAL A 132 19.36 -0.83 23.34
C VAL A 132 19.87 -2.19 23.79
N ASP A 133 21.15 -2.28 24.16
CA ASP A 133 21.70 -3.48 24.78
C ASP A 133 21.09 -3.64 26.17
N SER A 134 20.00 -4.41 26.25
CA SER A 134 19.42 -4.86 27.51
C SER A 134 19.66 -6.36 27.68
N GLY A 135 20.94 -6.77 27.69
CA GLY A 135 21.45 -8.03 28.27
C GLY A 135 20.95 -9.39 27.75
N GLU A 136 19.78 -9.50 27.12
CA GLU A 136 19.12 -10.78 26.80
C GLU A 136 18.49 -10.85 25.40
N SER A 137 18.42 -9.75 24.65
CA SER A 137 18.15 -9.80 23.20
C SER A 137 18.53 -8.50 22.51
N THR A 138 19.18 -8.59 21.35
CA THR A 138 19.42 -7.46 20.43
C THR A 138 18.12 -7.10 19.71
N GLY A 139 17.18 -6.50 20.45
CA GLY A 139 15.89 -6.06 19.92
C GLY A 139 15.90 -4.58 19.52
N VAL A 140 15.37 -4.26 18.34
CA VAL A 140 15.06 -2.88 17.95
C VAL A 140 13.89 -2.39 18.81
N THR A 141 14.18 -1.63 19.86
CA THR A 141 13.14 -1.10 20.73
C THR A 141 12.60 0.20 20.13
N ALA A 142 11.50 0.12 19.37
CA ALA A 142 10.72 1.31 19.02
C ALA A 142 10.22 2.00 20.31
N HIS A 143 10.92 3.05 20.75
CA HIS A 143 10.48 3.96 21.79
C HIS A 143 9.77 5.15 21.12
N GLY A 144 8.55 5.48 21.56
CA GLY A 144 7.86 6.68 21.09
C GLY A 144 6.38 6.72 21.42
N ASP A 145 5.79 7.93 21.48
CA ASP A 145 4.36 8.08 21.78
C ASP A 145 3.46 7.29 20.85
N ILE A 146 3.93 6.89 19.67
CA ILE A 146 3.10 6.14 18.72
C ILE A 146 2.72 4.76 19.28
N VAL A 147 3.61 4.10 20.02
CA VAL A 147 3.31 2.81 20.68
C VAL A 147 2.34 3.03 21.84
N ASN A 148 2.55 4.08 22.63
CA ASN A 148 1.64 4.45 23.72
C ASN A 148 0.27 4.88 23.21
N LEU A 149 0.21 5.56 22.06
CA LEU A 149 -1.02 5.95 21.39
C LEU A 149 -1.75 4.73 20.84
N ALA A 150 -1.02 3.77 20.24
CA ALA A 150 -1.60 2.50 19.80
C ALA A 150 -2.27 1.76 20.97
N ALA A 151 -1.56 1.57 22.09
CA ALA A 151 -2.12 0.93 23.28
C ALA A 151 -3.41 1.61 23.76
N ARG A 152 -3.42 2.95 23.78
CA ARG A 152 -4.60 3.72 24.20
C ARG A 152 -5.76 3.58 23.21
N LEU A 153 -5.49 3.65 21.91
CA LEU A 153 -6.51 3.46 20.88
C LEU A 153 -7.10 2.04 20.90
N GLN A 154 -6.28 1.03 21.18
CA GLN A 154 -6.75 -0.35 21.31
C GLN A 154 -7.66 -0.51 22.54
N ASN A 155 -7.35 0.12 23.66
CA ASN A 155 -8.22 0.09 24.85
C ASN A 155 -9.59 0.72 24.61
N GLU A 156 -9.67 1.74 23.75
CA GLU A 156 -10.92 2.40 23.36
C GLU A 156 -11.67 1.65 22.24
N ALA A 157 -11.06 0.63 21.63
CA ALA A 157 -11.68 -0.13 20.56
C ALA A 157 -12.83 -1.00 21.09
N ALA A 158 -13.94 -1.00 20.36
CA ALA A 158 -15.02 -1.94 20.63
C ALA A 158 -14.54 -3.38 20.34
N PRO A 159 -15.00 -4.39 21.12
CA PRO A 159 -14.69 -5.79 20.85
C PRO A 159 -14.95 -6.20 19.39
N GLY A 160 -14.01 -6.92 18.77
CA GLY A 160 -14.12 -7.37 17.38
C GLY A 160 -13.94 -6.27 16.34
N THR A 161 -13.37 -5.11 16.72
CA THR A 161 -13.16 -3.99 15.79
C THR A 161 -11.69 -3.60 15.67
N VAL A 162 -11.39 -2.90 14.58
CA VAL A 162 -10.08 -2.29 14.32
C VAL A 162 -10.26 -0.77 14.37
N VAL A 163 -9.48 -0.08 15.20
CA VAL A 163 -9.51 1.39 15.32
C VAL A 163 -8.19 2.01 14.86
N MET A 164 -8.26 3.16 14.20
CA MET A 164 -7.09 3.90 13.74
C MET A 164 -7.09 5.36 14.16
N SER A 165 -5.90 5.94 14.28
CA SER A 165 -5.73 7.37 14.53
C SER A 165 -6.06 8.20 13.28
N GLU A 166 -6.37 9.49 13.47
CA GLU A 166 -6.53 10.42 12.34
C GLU A 166 -5.27 10.52 11.45
N ALA A 167 -4.08 10.47 12.06
CA ALA A 167 -2.82 10.50 11.32
C ALA A 167 -2.62 9.24 10.45
N MET A 168 -3.16 8.10 10.90
CA MET A 168 -3.23 6.88 10.10
C MET A 168 -4.24 7.03 8.97
N LEU A 169 -5.45 7.50 9.26
CA LEU A 169 -6.49 7.71 8.26
C LEU A 169 -5.98 8.57 7.09
N ARG A 170 -5.31 9.69 7.36
CA ARG A 170 -4.74 10.56 6.31
C ARG A 170 -3.79 9.82 5.35
N GLN A 171 -3.12 8.76 5.78
CA GLN A 171 -2.18 7.99 4.96
C GLN A 171 -2.86 6.93 4.08
N VAL A 172 -4.07 6.49 4.45
CA VAL A 172 -4.84 5.45 3.74
C VAL A 172 -6.19 5.96 3.22
N GLU A 173 -6.46 7.25 3.35
CA GLU A 173 -7.73 7.87 2.99
C GLU A 173 -8.05 7.62 1.51
N GLY A 174 -9.28 7.17 1.22
CA GLY A 174 -9.70 6.78 -0.12
C GLY A 174 -9.26 5.37 -0.54
N MET A 175 -8.42 4.68 0.24
CA MET A 175 -8.08 3.26 0.06
C MET A 175 -8.87 2.36 1.02
N VAL A 176 -9.40 2.91 2.10
CA VAL A 176 -10.15 2.19 3.13
C VAL A 176 -11.56 2.75 3.30
N GLU A 177 -12.45 1.93 3.84
CA GLU A 177 -13.76 2.31 4.34
C GLU A 177 -13.69 2.44 5.85
N THR A 178 -14.16 3.58 6.37
CA THR A 178 -14.06 3.89 7.79
C THR A 178 -15.33 4.57 8.30
N GLU A 179 -15.53 4.46 9.61
CA GLU A 179 -16.57 5.18 10.34
C GLU A 179 -15.94 5.91 11.52
N SER A 180 -16.58 6.99 11.99
CA SER A 180 -16.09 7.68 13.18
C SER A 180 -16.22 6.78 14.41
N ALA A 181 -15.13 6.61 15.15
CA ALA A 181 -15.15 5.97 16.48
C ALA A 181 -15.31 7.00 17.62
N GLY A 182 -15.30 8.30 17.30
CA GLY A 182 -15.45 9.39 18.26
C GLY A 182 -14.15 10.15 18.57
N LEU A 183 -14.24 11.03 19.56
CA LEU A 183 -13.15 11.84 20.09
C LEU A 183 -12.75 11.33 21.48
N PHE A 184 -11.47 11.02 21.66
CA PHE A 184 -10.93 10.42 22.88
C PHE A 184 -9.98 11.37 23.60
N HIS A 185 -10.11 11.45 24.93
CA HIS A 185 -9.22 12.23 25.78
C HIS A 185 -8.16 11.33 26.40
N PHE A 186 -6.93 11.43 25.91
CA PHE A 186 -5.83 10.63 26.41
C PHE A 186 -4.99 11.41 27.41
N LYS A 187 -4.80 10.86 28.63
CA LYS A 187 -3.94 11.44 29.68
C LYS A 187 -2.62 11.94 29.09
N GLY A 188 -2.28 13.23 29.18
CA GLY A 188 -1.04 13.80 28.63
C GLY A 188 -1.09 14.19 27.13
N LYS A 189 -2.29 14.34 26.55
CA LYS A 189 -2.51 15.11 25.32
C LYS A 189 -3.46 16.27 25.67
N SER A 190 -3.12 17.47 25.21
CA SER A 190 -3.89 18.69 25.46
C SER A 190 -5.19 18.74 24.67
N GLU A 191 -5.21 18.15 23.48
CA GLU A 191 -6.37 18.14 22.58
C GLU A 191 -6.98 16.73 22.45
N PRO A 192 -8.32 16.63 22.32
CA PRO A 192 -9.00 15.37 22.03
C PRO A 192 -8.46 14.75 20.73
N GLN A 193 -8.26 13.44 20.72
CA GLN A 193 -7.77 12.72 19.55
C GLN A 193 -8.93 12.02 18.84
N ALA A 194 -9.13 12.32 17.57
CA ALA A 194 -10.12 11.61 16.75
C ALA A 194 -9.63 10.22 16.38
N ALA A 195 -10.53 9.24 16.47
CA ALA A 195 -10.28 7.88 16.02
C ALA A 195 -11.38 7.38 15.07
N TYR A 196 -11.02 6.39 14.26
CA TYR A 196 -11.87 5.89 13.18
C TYR A 196 -11.86 4.36 13.19
N ARG A 197 -13.03 3.75 13.06
CA ARG A 197 -13.17 2.31 12.90
C ARG A 197 -12.87 1.94 11.46
N LEU A 198 -11.95 1.01 11.25
CA LEU A 198 -11.68 0.40 9.94
C LEU A 198 -12.75 -0.65 9.65
N ILE A 199 -13.48 -0.48 8.55
CA ILE A 199 -14.54 -1.39 8.11
C ILE A 199 -14.01 -2.35 7.05
N ALA A 200 -13.34 -1.82 6.02
CA ALA A 200 -12.81 -2.61 4.92
C ALA A 200 -11.63 -1.91 4.24
N VAL A 201 -10.80 -2.67 3.54
CA VAL A 201 -9.89 -2.14 2.53
C VAL A 201 -10.59 -2.23 1.18
N ARG A 202 -10.59 -1.14 0.41
CA ARG A 202 -11.24 -1.09 -0.91
C ARG A 202 -10.53 -2.02 -1.90
N ASP A 203 -11.28 -2.52 -2.87
CA ASP A 203 -10.69 -3.30 -3.97
C ASP A 203 -9.75 -2.42 -4.80
N GLN A 204 -8.65 -3.00 -5.28
CA GLN A 204 -7.56 -2.26 -5.93
C GLN A 204 -7.07 -1.05 -5.12
N ALA A 205 -7.06 -1.13 -3.78
CA ALA A 205 -6.59 -0.08 -2.89
C ALA A 205 -5.17 0.38 -3.28
N SER A 206 -5.09 1.54 -3.93
CA SER A 206 -3.84 2.19 -4.31
C SER A 206 -3.96 3.69 -4.13
N ARG A 207 -2.82 4.37 -3.94
CA ARG A 207 -2.74 5.84 -3.89
C ARG A 207 -3.36 6.47 -5.13
N PHE A 208 -3.13 5.87 -6.29
CA PHE A 208 -3.66 6.36 -7.53
C PHE A 208 -5.20 6.26 -7.58
N ASN A 209 -5.78 5.11 -7.22
CA ASN A 209 -7.23 4.93 -7.22
C ASN A 209 -7.94 5.85 -6.20
N ALA A 210 -7.31 6.07 -5.04
CA ALA A 210 -7.78 7.05 -4.07
C ALA A 210 -7.78 8.48 -4.66
N ALA A 211 -6.75 8.84 -5.43
CA ALA A 211 -6.69 10.13 -6.12
C ALA A 211 -7.75 10.24 -7.24
N VAL A 212 -8.00 9.17 -7.99
CA VAL A 212 -9.06 9.11 -9.02
C VAL A 212 -10.42 9.43 -8.40
N ALA A 213 -10.74 8.84 -7.25
CA ALA A 213 -12.01 9.04 -6.56
C ALA A 213 -12.23 10.49 -6.07
N ARG A 214 -11.15 11.21 -5.74
CA ARG A 214 -11.20 12.63 -5.33
C ARG A 214 -11.25 13.59 -6.51
N GLY A 215 -11.10 13.08 -7.74
CA GLY A 215 -10.93 13.88 -8.94
C GLY A 215 -9.44 14.14 -9.21
N LEU A 216 -8.99 13.70 -10.38
CA LEU A 216 -7.63 13.93 -10.82
C LEU A 216 -7.43 15.37 -11.31
N THR A 217 -6.19 15.84 -11.18
CA THR A 217 -5.69 17.06 -11.82
C THR A 217 -5.72 16.93 -13.34
N SER A 218 -5.66 18.05 -14.06
CA SER A 218 -5.55 18.05 -15.52
C SER A 218 -4.37 17.20 -15.97
N TYR A 219 -4.56 16.38 -17.01
CA TYR A 219 -3.48 15.62 -17.60
C TYR A 219 -2.54 16.56 -18.35
N ILE A 220 -1.27 16.58 -17.95
CA ILE A 220 -0.27 17.51 -18.47
C ILE A 220 0.98 16.72 -18.86
N GLY A 221 1.41 16.95 -20.10
CA GLY A 221 2.54 16.24 -20.70
C GLY A 221 2.17 14.83 -21.12
N ARG A 222 3.16 14.11 -21.66
CA ARG A 222 3.03 12.71 -22.12
C ARG A 222 2.12 12.50 -23.33
N ASP A 223 1.90 13.55 -24.12
CA ASP A 223 1.07 13.47 -25.34
C ASP A 223 1.67 12.51 -26.37
N ASN A 224 3.00 12.46 -26.47
CA ASN A 224 3.73 11.57 -27.38
C ASN A 224 3.56 10.11 -26.98
N GLU A 225 3.77 9.79 -25.70
CA GLU A 225 3.63 8.44 -25.16
C GLU A 225 2.19 7.95 -25.31
N LEU A 226 1.21 8.79 -24.99
CA LEU A 226 -0.20 8.48 -25.19
C LEU A 226 -0.54 8.23 -26.66
N ALA A 227 -0.03 9.07 -27.57
CA ALA A 227 -0.22 8.88 -29.02
C ALA A 227 0.41 7.58 -29.53
N ILE A 228 1.52 7.11 -28.93
CA ILE A 228 2.09 5.79 -29.25
C ILE A 228 1.15 4.67 -28.82
N LEU A 229 0.59 4.73 -27.60
CA LEU A 229 -0.38 3.72 -27.13
C LEU A 229 -1.59 3.65 -28.05
N GLU A 230 -2.16 4.80 -28.41
CA GLU A 230 -3.33 4.90 -29.29
C GLU A 230 -3.05 4.41 -30.72
N ARG A 231 -1.85 4.68 -31.26
CA ARG A 231 -1.46 4.16 -32.56
C ARG A 231 -1.35 2.64 -32.54
N ARG A 232 -0.69 2.08 -31.51
CA ARG A 232 -0.52 0.63 -31.35
C ARG A 232 -1.86 -0.09 -31.18
N LEU A 233 -2.82 0.51 -30.47
CA LEU A 233 -4.16 -0.03 -30.34
C LEU A 233 -4.94 0.00 -31.68
N ARG A 234 -4.84 1.10 -32.44
CA ARG A 234 -5.50 1.21 -33.75
C ARG A 234 -4.98 0.20 -34.77
N ASP A 235 -3.68 -0.06 -34.76
CA ASP A 235 -3.01 -0.99 -35.68
C ASP A 235 -3.00 -2.45 -35.16
N LEU A 236 -3.73 -2.73 -34.08
CA LEU A 236 -3.68 -4.02 -33.38
C LEU A 236 -4.35 -5.15 -34.17
N ASN A 237 -3.55 -6.10 -34.64
CA ASN A 237 -4.01 -7.28 -35.38
C ASN A 237 -3.51 -8.62 -34.80
N ALA A 238 -2.52 -8.57 -33.91
CA ALA A 238 -1.91 -9.70 -33.23
C ALA A 238 -1.42 -9.23 -31.84
N LEU A 239 -0.71 -10.08 -31.10
CA LEU A 239 -0.08 -9.70 -29.84
C LEU A 239 0.81 -8.46 -29.99
N CYS A 240 0.55 -7.45 -29.16
CA CYS A 240 1.41 -6.29 -28.95
C CYS A 240 1.63 -6.09 -27.45
N VAL A 241 2.88 -6.14 -27.00
CA VAL A 241 3.24 -5.89 -25.61
C VAL A 241 3.99 -4.57 -25.52
N LEU A 242 3.51 -3.65 -24.69
CA LEU A 242 4.25 -2.43 -24.35
C LEU A 242 4.67 -2.49 -22.88
N ASP A 243 5.99 -2.52 -22.69
CA ASP A 243 6.64 -2.50 -21.39
C ASP A 243 6.94 -1.06 -20.98
N ILE A 244 6.12 -0.50 -20.10
CA ILE A 244 6.22 0.89 -19.66
C ILE A 244 7.10 0.96 -18.41
N VAL A 245 8.27 1.56 -18.57
CA VAL A 245 9.31 1.61 -17.53
C VAL A 245 9.45 3.02 -17.00
N GLY A 246 9.57 3.17 -15.69
CA GLY A 246 9.95 4.45 -15.11
C GLY A 246 9.91 4.46 -13.59
N ASP A 247 10.46 5.51 -13.01
CA ASP A 247 10.61 5.65 -11.56
C ASP A 247 9.25 5.79 -10.84
N PRO A 248 9.20 5.54 -9.52
CA PRO A 248 8.01 5.82 -8.71
C PRO A 248 7.57 7.29 -8.86
N GLY A 249 6.26 7.52 -9.01
CA GLY A 249 5.69 8.87 -9.14
C GLY A 249 5.84 9.55 -10.51
N ILE A 250 6.56 8.95 -11.48
CA ILE A 250 6.83 9.55 -12.80
C ILE A 250 5.59 9.72 -13.71
N GLY A 251 4.46 9.06 -13.37
CA GLY A 251 3.18 9.17 -14.08
C GLY A 251 2.70 7.90 -14.83
N LYS A 252 3.30 6.72 -14.58
CA LYS A 252 2.92 5.45 -15.25
C LYS A 252 1.41 5.14 -15.15
N SER A 253 0.87 5.08 -13.93
CA SER A 253 -0.55 4.81 -13.69
C SER A 253 -1.46 5.89 -14.28
N ARG A 254 -1.01 7.15 -14.26
CA ARG A 254 -1.78 8.25 -14.86
C ARG A 254 -1.87 8.10 -16.38
N LEU A 255 -0.77 7.76 -17.07
CA LEU A 255 -0.76 7.50 -18.50
C LEU A 255 -1.74 6.37 -18.89
N LEU A 256 -1.68 5.23 -18.18
CA LEU A 256 -2.59 4.11 -18.44
C LEU A 256 -4.05 4.43 -18.13
N HIS A 257 -4.30 5.20 -17.07
CA HIS A 257 -5.65 5.66 -16.74
C HIS A 257 -6.22 6.55 -17.84
N GLU A 258 -5.45 7.54 -18.33
CA GLU A 258 -5.89 8.41 -19.41
C GLU A 258 -6.18 7.64 -20.68
N PHE A 259 -5.26 6.77 -21.11
CA PHE A 259 -5.45 5.89 -22.25
C PHE A 259 -6.75 5.09 -22.12
N ALA A 260 -6.91 4.36 -21.02
CA ALA A 260 -8.07 3.51 -20.83
C ALA A 260 -9.39 4.28 -20.64
N SER A 261 -9.34 5.53 -20.18
CA SER A 261 -10.53 6.38 -20.05
C SER A 261 -11.12 6.79 -21.40
N ARG A 262 -10.29 6.92 -22.44
CA ARG A 262 -10.71 7.29 -23.81
C ARG A 262 -11.49 6.19 -24.52
N TYR A 263 -11.25 4.92 -24.17
CA TYR A 263 -11.81 3.75 -24.85
C TYR A 263 -12.98 3.09 -24.11
N ARG A 264 -13.57 3.75 -23.11
CA ARG A 264 -14.71 3.20 -22.33
C ARG A 264 -15.97 2.95 -23.16
N THR A 265 -16.14 3.65 -24.28
CA THR A 265 -17.35 3.59 -25.12
C THR A 265 -17.15 2.80 -26.42
N GLU A 266 -15.92 2.33 -26.69
CA GLU A 266 -15.61 1.56 -27.89
C GLU A 266 -15.83 0.06 -27.65
N ARG A 267 -15.90 -0.73 -28.73
CA ARG A 267 -15.95 -2.21 -28.66
C ARG A 267 -14.58 -2.80 -28.33
N ILE A 268 -13.95 -2.33 -27.26
CA ILE A 268 -12.63 -2.76 -26.79
C ILE A 268 -12.78 -3.27 -25.37
N ALA A 269 -12.31 -4.49 -25.12
CA ALA A 269 -12.30 -5.07 -23.79
C ALA A 269 -11.06 -4.59 -23.02
N VAL A 270 -11.22 -3.56 -22.19
CA VAL A 270 -10.16 -3.09 -21.30
C VAL A 270 -10.31 -3.79 -19.94
N ILE A 271 -9.35 -4.64 -19.61
CA ILE A 271 -9.36 -5.46 -18.39
C ILE A 271 -8.09 -5.15 -17.61
N ARG A 272 -8.21 -4.97 -16.29
CA ARG A 272 -7.10 -4.51 -15.45
C ARG A 272 -6.79 -5.47 -14.31
N GLY A 273 -5.53 -5.61 -14.00
CA GLY A 273 -5.04 -6.18 -12.75
C GLY A 273 -3.84 -5.41 -12.22
N ASN A 274 -3.68 -5.41 -10.91
CA ASN A 274 -2.57 -4.78 -10.24
C ASN A 274 -1.75 -5.84 -9.53
N CYS A 275 -0.43 -5.68 -9.61
CA CYS A 275 0.45 -6.36 -8.70
C CYS A 275 0.46 -5.57 -7.37
N SER A 276 0.65 -6.28 -6.27
CA SER A 276 0.78 -5.63 -4.97
C SER A 276 1.96 -6.23 -4.22
N ALA A 277 2.56 -5.40 -3.39
CA ALA A 277 3.82 -5.72 -2.74
C ALA A 277 3.66 -6.83 -1.67
N ASP A 278 2.47 -7.03 -1.12
CA ASP A 278 2.06 -8.14 -0.26
C ASP A 278 1.42 -9.31 -1.04
N GLY A 279 1.16 -9.11 -2.32
CA GLY A 279 0.55 -10.08 -3.23
C GLY A 279 1.48 -11.11 -3.85
N GLN A 280 2.80 -10.95 -3.72
CA GLN A 280 3.80 -11.83 -4.35
C GLN A 280 3.70 -13.30 -3.92
N GLN A 281 3.15 -13.55 -2.74
CA GLN A 281 2.95 -14.90 -2.18
C GLN A 281 1.59 -15.50 -2.53
N THR A 282 0.71 -14.73 -3.18
CA THR A 282 -0.60 -15.19 -3.63
C THR A 282 -0.52 -15.53 -5.11
N PRO A 283 -0.52 -16.82 -5.49
CA PRO A 283 -0.43 -17.20 -6.90
C PRO A 283 -1.57 -16.59 -7.71
N PHE A 284 -1.24 -16.10 -8.90
CA PHE A 284 -2.20 -15.53 -9.85
C PHE A 284 -2.88 -14.24 -9.41
N LEU A 285 -2.39 -13.51 -8.40
CA LEU A 285 -3.11 -12.34 -7.87
C LEU A 285 -3.47 -11.29 -8.94
N PRO A 286 -2.56 -10.82 -9.81
CA PRO A 286 -2.91 -9.90 -10.89
C PRO A 286 -3.98 -10.47 -11.82
N LEU A 287 -3.98 -11.79 -12.05
CA LEU A 287 -4.99 -12.44 -12.90
C LEU A 287 -6.33 -12.60 -12.19
N ILE A 288 -6.35 -12.80 -10.86
CA ILE A 288 -7.57 -12.74 -10.06
C ILE A 288 -8.21 -11.36 -10.23
N GLU A 289 -7.42 -10.29 -10.16
CA GLU A 289 -7.89 -8.93 -10.38
C GLU A 289 -8.41 -8.72 -11.82
N VAL A 290 -7.72 -9.27 -12.83
CA VAL A 290 -8.18 -9.27 -14.22
C VAL A 290 -9.53 -9.97 -14.37
N VAL A 291 -9.70 -11.15 -13.78
CA VAL A 291 -10.98 -11.89 -13.83
C VAL A 291 -12.08 -11.11 -13.11
N ARG A 292 -11.80 -10.51 -11.95
CA ARG A 292 -12.76 -9.65 -11.23
C ARG A 292 -13.18 -8.44 -12.06
N SER A 293 -12.20 -7.76 -12.68
CA SER A 293 -12.42 -6.63 -13.59
C SER A 293 -13.27 -7.05 -14.79
N TRP A 294 -13.00 -8.21 -15.37
CA TRP A 294 -13.73 -8.75 -16.52
C TRP A 294 -15.19 -9.08 -16.18
N LEU A 295 -15.42 -9.70 -15.02
CA LEU A 295 -16.76 -10.02 -14.53
C LEU A 295 -17.55 -8.77 -14.09
N SER A 296 -16.89 -7.62 -13.92
CA SER A 296 -17.46 -6.40 -13.34
C SER A 296 -18.05 -6.64 -11.93
N VAL A 297 -17.33 -7.44 -11.13
CA VAL A 297 -17.74 -7.73 -9.75
C VAL A 297 -17.54 -6.46 -8.92
N ILE A 298 -18.62 -5.98 -8.29
CA ILE A 298 -18.59 -4.87 -7.34
C ILE A 298 -18.47 -5.48 -5.92
N PRO A 299 -17.62 -4.92 -5.03
CA PRO A 299 -17.51 -5.38 -3.64
C PRO A 299 -18.88 -5.43 -2.94
N GLY A 300 -19.09 -6.48 -2.13
CA GLY A 300 -20.34 -6.67 -1.37
C GLY A 300 -21.50 -7.29 -2.15
N ARG A 301 -21.31 -7.70 -3.42
CA ARG A 301 -22.28 -8.57 -4.09
C ARG A 301 -22.28 -9.95 -3.45
N ARG A 302 -23.48 -10.54 -3.30
CA ARG A 302 -23.66 -11.93 -2.89
C ARG A 302 -22.98 -12.88 -3.89
N ASP A 303 -22.40 -13.95 -3.38
CA ASP A 303 -21.69 -14.97 -4.17
C ASP A 303 -22.55 -15.50 -5.32
N ASP A 304 -23.85 -15.66 -5.11
CA ASP A 304 -24.81 -16.07 -6.16
C ASP A 304 -24.74 -15.22 -7.43
N ALA A 305 -24.54 -13.90 -7.29
CA ALA A 305 -24.45 -13.00 -8.43
C ALA A 305 -23.13 -13.18 -9.20
N ILE A 306 -22.04 -13.53 -8.49
CA ILE A 306 -20.74 -13.83 -9.08
C ILE A 306 -20.82 -15.15 -9.83
N LEU A 307 -21.43 -16.19 -9.22
CA LEU A 307 -21.66 -17.50 -9.84
C LEU A 307 -22.39 -17.36 -11.18
N GLN A 308 -23.51 -16.63 -11.20
CA GLN A 308 -24.27 -16.39 -12.43
C GLN A 308 -23.47 -15.65 -13.49
N ARG A 309 -22.64 -14.68 -13.09
CA ARG A 309 -21.80 -13.91 -14.00
C ARG A 309 -20.70 -14.77 -14.64
N VAL A 310 -20.04 -15.61 -13.84
CA VAL A 310 -19.06 -16.59 -14.34
C VAL A 310 -19.70 -17.48 -15.39
N ASP A 311 -20.88 -18.02 -15.12
CA ASP A 311 -21.60 -18.88 -16.06
C ASP A 311 -21.96 -18.14 -17.37
N GLN A 312 -22.46 -16.91 -17.28
CA GLN A 312 -22.79 -16.10 -18.46
C GLN A 312 -21.57 -15.82 -19.33
N GLU A 313 -20.46 -15.42 -18.72
CA GLU A 313 -19.26 -15.04 -19.45
C GLU A 313 -18.54 -16.24 -20.07
N LEU A 314 -18.48 -17.37 -19.36
CA LEU A 314 -17.97 -18.63 -19.93
C LEU A 314 -18.82 -19.10 -21.12
N LYS A 315 -20.15 -18.96 -21.05
CA LYS A 315 -21.05 -19.29 -22.17
C LYS A 315 -20.84 -18.34 -23.35
N ARG A 316 -20.70 -17.04 -23.10
CA ARG A 316 -20.42 -16.03 -24.13
C ARG A 316 -19.14 -16.33 -24.90
N LEU A 317 -18.12 -16.87 -24.22
CA LEU A 317 -16.84 -17.27 -24.81
C LEU A 317 -16.80 -18.73 -25.31
N ASN A 318 -17.94 -19.42 -25.40
CA ASN A 318 -18.03 -20.84 -25.78
C ASN A 318 -17.08 -21.76 -24.98
N SER A 319 -16.78 -21.38 -23.75
CA SER A 319 -15.80 -22.04 -22.87
C SER A 319 -16.45 -22.63 -21.62
N TRP A 320 -17.78 -22.71 -21.58
CA TRP A 320 -18.51 -23.26 -20.46
C TRP A 320 -18.34 -24.77 -20.36
N SER A 321 -17.84 -25.22 -19.22
CA SER A 321 -17.87 -26.61 -18.77
C SER A 321 -17.89 -26.63 -17.23
N PRO A 322 -18.37 -27.72 -16.58
CA PRO A 322 -18.31 -27.83 -15.13
C PRO A 322 -16.89 -27.63 -14.60
N GLN A 323 -15.88 -28.20 -15.28
CA GLN A 323 -14.48 -28.04 -14.88
C GLN A 323 -13.99 -26.59 -15.03
N ASN A 324 -14.27 -25.91 -16.14
CA ASN A 324 -13.81 -24.53 -16.36
C ASN A 324 -14.47 -23.55 -15.38
N ARG A 325 -15.76 -23.78 -15.09
CA ARG A 325 -16.49 -23.06 -14.04
C ARG A 325 -15.80 -23.28 -12.69
N GLY A 326 -15.56 -24.54 -12.32
CA GLY A 326 -14.86 -24.89 -11.07
C GLY A 326 -13.49 -24.23 -10.94
N LEU A 327 -12.68 -24.22 -12.00
CA LEU A 327 -11.35 -23.60 -12.00
C LEU A 327 -11.41 -22.08 -11.77
N LEU A 328 -12.35 -21.37 -12.41
CA LEU A 328 -12.52 -19.93 -12.18
C LEU A 328 -13.03 -19.62 -10.77
N LEU A 329 -13.96 -20.41 -10.25
CA LEU A 329 -14.46 -20.23 -8.88
C LEU A 329 -13.36 -20.48 -7.85
N HIS A 330 -12.56 -21.53 -8.04
CA HIS A 330 -11.40 -21.82 -7.21
C HIS A 330 -10.37 -20.68 -7.26
N LEU A 331 -10.07 -20.15 -8.46
CA LEU A 331 -9.18 -19.00 -8.64
C LEU A 331 -9.70 -17.76 -7.89
N LEU A 332 -11.01 -17.55 -7.84
CA LEU A 332 -11.64 -16.44 -7.12
C LEU A 332 -11.76 -16.67 -5.61
N GLY A 333 -11.38 -17.84 -5.10
CA GLY A 333 -11.51 -18.22 -3.69
C GLY A 333 -12.95 -18.57 -3.26
N LEU A 334 -13.83 -18.90 -4.21
CA LEU A 334 -15.22 -19.26 -3.94
C LEU A 334 -15.39 -20.79 -3.80
N GLU A 335 -16.40 -21.20 -3.03
CA GLU A 335 -16.71 -22.61 -2.81
C GLU A 335 -17.14 -23.31 -4.11
N VAL A 336 -16.57 -24.49 -4.36
CA VAL A 336 -16.86 -25.31 -5.54
C VAL A 336 -17.75 -26.49 -5.14
N VAL A 337 -19.07 -26.29 -5.20
CA VAL A 337 -20.07 -27.26 -4.69
C VAL A 337 -20.23 -28.50 -5.59
N ASP A 338 -19.89 -28.41 -6.87
CA ASP A 338 -20.27 -29.43 -7.88
C ASP A 338 -19.28 -30.61 -8.03
N ASN A 339 -18.35 -30.83 -7.08
CA ASN A 339 -17.23 -31.79 -7.21
C ASN A 339 -16.41 -31.63 -8.51
N ALA A 340 -16.51 -30.48 -9.18
CA ALA A 340 -15.96 -30.25 -10.52
C ALA A 340 -14.42 -30.38 -10.58
N LEU A 341 -13.76 -30.28 -9.42
CA LEU A 341 -12.32 -30.38 -9.25
C LEU A 341 -11.88 -31.58 -8.39
N ALA A 342 -12.81 -32.43 -7.94
CA ALA A 342 -12.54 -33.48 -6.95
C ALA A 342 -11.50 -34.52 -7.39
N GLU A 343 -11.30 -34.68 -8.71
CA GLU A 343 -10.33 -35.61 -9.30
C GLU A 343 -8.96 -34.97 -9.60
N LEU A 344 -8.77 -33.68 -9.30
CA LEU A 344 -7.56 -32.95 -9.64
C LEU A 344 -6.73 -32.63 -8.39
N ASP A 345 -5.43 -32.88 -8.46
CA ASP A 345 -4.51 -32.35 -7.45
C ASP A 345 -4.24 -30.85 -7.67
N GLY A 346 -3.66 -30.20 -6.65
CA GLY A 346 -3.38 -28.75 -6.71
C GLY A 346 -2.47 -28.35 -7.88
N THR A 347 -1.54 -29.21 -8.27
CA THR A 347 -0.63 -28.99 -9.42
C THR A 347 -1.40 -28.94 -10.73
N LEU A 348 -2.31 -29.89 -10.94
CA LEU A 348 -3.12 -29.99 -12.14
C LEU A 348 -4.19 -28.88 -12.20
N ILE A 349 -4.74 -28.48 -11.05
CA ILE A 349 -5.62 -27.30 -10.93
C ILE A 349 -4.87 -26.05 -11.41
N GLY A 350 -3.66 -25.80 -10.90
CA GLY A 350 -2.85 -24.66 -11.33
C GLY A 350 -2.52 -24.70 -12.83
N ALA A 351 -2.14 -25.87 -13.36
CA ALA A 351 -1.84 -26.04 -14.77
C ALA A 351 -3.04 -25.77 -15.69
N ARG A 352 -4.20 -26.34 -15.36
CA ARG A 352 -5.44 -26.13 -16.12
C ARG A 352 -5.97 -24.71 -15.98
N THR A 353 -5.79 -24.07 -14.83
CA THR A 353 -6.13 -22.65 -14.62
C THR A 353 -5.32 -21.77 -15.57
N ARG A 354 -4.00 -22.00 -15.70
CA ARG A 354 -3.16 -21.27 -16.66
C ARG A 354 -3.66 -21.42 -18.10
N ASP A 355 -3.92 -22.65 -18.53
CA ASP A 355 -4.41 -22.91 -19.89
C ASP A 355 -5.80 -22.31 -20.15
N LEU A 356 -6.68 -22.35 -19.14
CA LEU A 356 -8.01 -21.73 -19.21
C LEU A 356 -7.89 -20.21 -19.36
N LEU A 357 -7.10 -19.54 -18.52
CA LEU A 357 -6.93 -18.08 -18.56
C LEU A 357 -6.41 -17.60 -19.93
N LEU A 358 -5.38 -18.26 -20.47
CA LEU A 358 -4.88 -17.95 -21.82
C LEU A 358 -5.95 -18.14 -22.88
N ARG A 359 -6.70 -19.25 -22.81
CA ARG A 359 -7.81 -19.51 -23.74
C ARG A 359 -8.88 -18.43 -23.64
N LEU A 360 -9.28 -18.01 -22.45
CA LEU A 360 -10.32 -16.99 -22.27
C LEU A 360 -9.90 -15.64 -22.88
N ILE A 361 -8.63 -15.26 -22.72
CA ILE A 361 -8.08 -14.05 -23.36
C ILE A 361 -8.13 -14.17 -24.89
N GLU A 362 -7.74 -15.33 -25.43
CA GLU A 362 -7.79 -15.57 -26.88
C GLU A 362 -9.23 -15.57 -27.42
N GLU A 363 -10.18 -16.24 -26.75
CA GLU A 363 -11.59 -16.25 -27.15
C GLU A 363 -12.18 -14.82 -27.08
N GLN A 364 -11.83 -14.04 -26.06
CA GLN A 364 -12.22 -12.64 -25.99
C GLN A 364 -11.64 -11.83 -27.15
N GLY A 365 -10.36 -12.05 -27.49
CA GLY A 365 -9.67 -11.41 -28.60
C GLY A 365 -10.31 -11.69 -29.97
N ARG A 366 -10.96 -12.84 -30.14
CA ARG A 366 -11.72 -13.18 -31.37
C ARG A 366 -13.03 -12.39 -31.49
N LEU A 367 -13.59 -11.91 -30.38
CA LEU A 367 -14.83 -11.13 -30.37
C LEU A 367 -14.56 -9.63 -30.48
N SER A 368 -13.50 -9.14 -29.84
CA SER A 368 -13.13 -7.73 -29.78
C SER A 368 -11.66 -7.58 -29.41
N PRO A 369 -10.98 -6.48 -29.82
CA PRO A 369 -9.66 -6.14 -29.30
C PRO A 369 -9.61 -6.17 -27.77
N VAL A 370 -8.58 -6.78 -27.21
CA VAL A 370 -8.35 -6.87 -25.76
C VAL A 370 -7.17 -6.00 -25.38
N VAL A 371 -7.38 -5.15 -24.38
CA VAL A 371 -6.32 -4.41 -23.69
C VAL A 371 -6.21 -4.95 -22.28
N LEU A 372 -5.14 -5.68 -22.01
CA LEU A 372 -4.79 -6.17 -20.68
C LEU A 372 -3.84 -5.18 -20.01
N LEU A 373 -4.31 -4.47 -19.00
CA LEU A 373 -3.49 -3.54 -18.20
C LEU A 373 -2.98 -4.24 -16.94
N LEU A 374 -1.67 -4.29 -16.76
CA LEU A 374 -1.03 -4.87 -15.58
C LEU A 374 -0.10 -3.85 -14.93
N GLU A 375 -0.43 -3.39 -13.73
CA GLU A 375 0.40 -2.40 -13.04
C GLU A 375 1.39 -3.04 -12.07
N ASP A 376 2.55 -2.40 -11.93
CA ASP A 376 3.55 -2.67 -10.89
C ASP A 376 4.19 -4.07 -10.92
N LEU A 377 4.58 -4.56 -12.11
CA LEU A 377 5.14 -5.91 -12.33
C LEU A 377 6.40 -6.24 -11.52
N HIS A 378 7.08 -5.24 -10.98
CA HIS A 378 8.16 -5.47 -10.00
C HIS A 378 7.68 -6.18 -8.72
N TRP A 379 6.37 -6.33 -8.54
CA TRP A 379 5.71 -7.12 -7.49
C TRP A 379 4.88 -8.29 -8.02
N ILE A 380 5.08 -8.72 -9.27
CA ILE A 380 4.36 -9.86 -9.83
C ILE A 380 4.68 -11.16 -9.07
N ASP A 381 3.68 -12.05 -8.90
CA ASP A 381 3.92 -13.40 -8.39
C ASP A 381 4.45 -14.33 -9.49
N SER A 382 5.17 -15.38 -9.09
CA SER A 382 5.85 -16.29 -10.02
C SER A 382 4.89 -17.03 -10.97
N ALA A 383 3.68 -17.37 -10.51
CA ALA A 383 2.71 -18.10 -11.32
C ALA A 383 2.10 -17.20 -12.41
N SER A 384 1.85 -15.92 -12.10
CA SER A 384 1.45 -14.89 -13.07
C SER A 384 2.55 -14.58 -14.08
N GLU A 385 3.79 -14.45 -13.62
CA GLU A 385 4.94 -14.20 -14.51
C GLU A 385 5.11 -15.33 -15.52
N GLU A 386 5.03 -16.60 -15.08
CA GLU A 386 5.10 -17.75 -15.96
C GLU A 386 3.95 -17.76 -17.00
N LEU A 387 2.74 -17.37 -16.59
CA LEU A 387 1.59 -17.29 -17.50
C LEU A 387 1.80 -16.21 -18.57
N LEU A 388 2.28 -15.03 -18.20
CA LEU A 388 2.56 -13.94 -19.15
C LEU A 388 3.69 -14.33 -20.10
N LEU A 389 4.74 -14.97 -19.59
CA LEU A 389 5.82 -15.50 -20.43
C LEU A 389 5.28 -16.44 -21.50
N ARG A 390 4.41 -17.39 -21.11
CA ARG A 390 3.75 -18.32 -22.04
C ARG A 390 2.85 -17.59 -23.04
N ALA A 391 2.13 -16.55 -22.61
CA ALA A 391 1.30 -15.74 -23.52
C ALA A 391 2.15 -15.06 -24.59
N VAL A 392 3.30 -14.49 -24.20
CA VAL A 392 4.24 -13.84 -25.12
C VAL A 392 4.92 -14.85 -26.04
N GLU A 393 5.28 -16.03 -25.54
CA GLU A 393 5.86 -17.11 -26.35
C GLU A 393 4.90 -17.67 -27.39
N ARG A 394 3.62 -17.80 -27.05
CA ARG A 394 2.60 -18.34 -27.95
C ARG A 394 2.30 -17.42 -29.15
N GLN A 395 2.54 -16.11 -29.02
CA GLN A 395 2.26 -15.11 -30.07
C GLN A 395 0.86 -15.31 -30.69
N PRO A 396 -0.22 -15.20 -29.89
CA PRO A 396 -1.55 -15.49 -30.36
C PRO A 396 -1.95 -14.55 -31.51
N ALA A 397 -2.54 -15.11 -32.56
CA ALA A 397 -3.03 -14.39 -33.72
C ALA A 397 -4.41 -13.74 -33.46
N VAL A 398 -4.53 -13.05 -32.32
CA VAL A 398 -5.71 -12.25 -31.94
C VAL A 398 -5.28 -10.83 -31.59
N PRO A 399 -6.15 -9.82 -31.74
CA PRO A 399 -5.84 -8.44 -31.35
C PRO A 399 -5.76 -8.31 -29.82
N LEU A 400 -4.59 -8.63 -29.27
CA LEU A 400 -4.29 -8.58 -27.84
C LEU A 400 -3.16 -7.57 -27.58
N MET A 401 -3.49 -6.51 -26.86
CA MET A 401 -2.52 -5.56 -26.35
C MET A 401 -2.29 -5.81 -24.86
N ILE A 402 -1.05 -6.10 -24.47
CA ILE A 402 -0.64 -6.18 -23.06
C ILE A 402 0.13 -4.90 -22.74
N LEU A 403 -0.43 -4.06 -21.86
CA LEU A 403 0.25 -2.89 -21.33
C LEU A 403 0.66 -3.21 -19.90
N HIS A 404 1.95 -3.17 -19.62
CA HIS A 404 2.42 -3.41 -18.28
C HIS A 404 3.38 -2.33 -17.77
N THR A 405 3.33 -2.03 -16.48
CA THR A 405 4.21 -1.04 -15.85
C THR A 405 5.21 -1.70 -14.92
N ARG A 406 6.45 -1.21 -14.92
CA ARG A 406 7.49 -1.66 -13.97
C ARG A 406 8.43 -0.54 -13.57
N ARG A 407 9.17 -0.80 -12.49
CA ARG A 407 10.35 0.01 -12.14
C ARG A 407 11.59 -0.51 -12.88
N PRO A 408 12.63 0.33 -13.08
CA PRO A 408 13.80 -0.06 -13.84
C PRO A 408 14.58 -1.26 -13.27
N GLU A 409 14.47 -1.54 -11.96
CA GLU A 409 15.24 -2.59 -11.28
C GLU A 409 14.72 -4.00 -11.56
N TYR A 410 13.48 -4.13 -12.00
CA TYR A 410 12.89 -5.40 -12.38
C TYR A 410 12.97 -5.56 -13.90
N GLU A 411 13.40 -6.73 -14.36
CA GLU A 411 13.47 -7.08 -15.78
C GLU A 411 12.60 -8.31 -16.06
N PRO A 412 11.55 -8.19 -16.88
CA PRO A 412 10.65 -9.31 -17.15
C PRO A 412 11.32 -10.37 -18.04
N PRO A 413 11.00 -11.66 -17.88
CA PRO A 413 11.63 -12.75 -18.65
C PRO A 413 11.29 -12.75 -20.15
N TRP A 414 10.34 -11.90 -20.57
CA TRP A 414 9.99 -11.67 -21.97
C TRP A 414 10.59 -10.39 -22.56
N ALA A 415 11.46 -9.69 -21.85
CA ALA A 415 12.20 -8.56 -22.39
C ALA A 415 12.94 -8.94 -23.69
N GLY A 416 12.86 -8.09 -24.71
CA GLY A 416 13.50 -8.30 -26.01
C GLY A 416 12.87 -9.36 -26.93
N ARG A 417 11.77 -10.02 -26.52
CA ARG A 417 11.06 -11.00 -27.36
C ARG A 417 10.25 -10.32 -28.48
N PRO A 418 9.94 -11.02 -29.58
CA PRO A 418 9.09 -10.49 -30.64
C PRO A 418 7.74 -9.98 -30.11
N GLY A 419 7.24 -8.88 -30.67
CA GLY A 419 5.99 -8.26 -30.23
C GLY A 419 6.09 -7.44 -28.94
N VAL A 420 7.25 -7.43 -28.26
CA VAL A 420 7.51 -6.62 -27.06
C VAL A 420 8.26 -5.35 -27.41
N THR A 421 7.77 -4.19 -26.98
CA THR A 421 8.45 -2.90 -27.13
C THR A 421 8.56 -2.22 -25.77
N GLU A 422 9.79 -1.87 -25.38
CA GLU A 422 10.04 -1.07 -24.18
C GLU A 422 9.73 0.42 -24.45
N MET A 423 9.01 1.05 -23.54
CA MET A 423 8.71 2.48 -23.50
C MET A 423 9.20 3.04 -22.16
N ARG A 424 10.39 3.66 -22.17
CA ARG A 424 10.91 4.36 -20.99
C ARG A 424 10.31 5.75 -20.88
N LEU A 425 9.68 6.04 -19.75
CA LEU A 425 9.16 7.36 -19.45
C LEU A 425 10.28 8.29 -18.98
N ALA A 426 10.65 9.26 -19.81
CA ALA A 426 11.60 10.32 -19.42
C ALA A 426 11.00 11.25 -18.37
N PRO A 427 11.77 11.96 -17.54
CA PRO A 427 11.22 13.02 -16.68
C PRO A 427 10.46 14.08 -17.48
N LEU A 428 9.44 14.69 -16.87
CA LEU A 428 8.71 15.80 -17.48
C LEU A 428 9.64 16.98 -17.73
N SER A 429 9.41 17.70 -18.82
CA SER A 429 10.13 18.95 -19.09
C SER A 429 9.82 19.99 -18.03
N SER A 430 10.71 20.97 -17.84
CA SER A 430 10.48 22.09 -16.93
C SER A 430 9.15 22.80 -17.22
N SER A 431 8.79 22.91 -18.51
CA SER A 431 7.53 23.55 -18.91
C SER A 431 6.29 22.77 -18.47
N GLU A 432 6.33 21.43 -18.54
CA GLU A 432 5.23 20.56 -18.10
C GLU A 432 5.13 20.54 -16.57
N SER A 433 6.25 20.45 -15.85
CA SER A 433 6.28 20.54 -14.38
C SER A 433 5.68 21.85 -13.88
N LEU A 434 6.00 22.97 -14.53
CA LEU A 434 5.43 24.28 -14.16
C LEU A 434 3.93 24.36 -14.42
N ARG A 435 3.43 23.75 -15.51
CA ARG A 435 1.99 23.69 -15.79
C ARG A 435 1.24 22.88 -14.75
N ILE A 436 1.81 21.78 -14.26
CA ILE A 436 1.21 21.00 -13.15
C ILE A 436 1.09 21.89 -11.91
N ALA A 437 2.17 22.57 -11.52
CA ALA A 437 2.17 23.47 -10.37
C ALA A 437 1.15 24.62 -10.54
N GLN A 438 1.09 25.25 -11.71
CA GLN A 438 0.13 26.31 -12.04
C GLN A 438 -1.33 25.87 -11.81
N VAL A 439 -1.68 24.68 -12.31
CA VAL A 439 -3.02 24.10 -12.11
C VAL A 439 -3.29 23.84 -10.63
N ARG A 440 -2.33 23.30 -9.88
CA ARG A 440 -2.50 23.06 -8.42
C ARG A 440 -2.67 24.34 -7.63
N PHE A 441 -1.93 25.40 -7.97
CA PHE A 441 -2.05 26.70 -7.33
C PHE A 441 -3.25 27.52 -7.85
N GLY A 442 -3.88 27.10 -8.95
CA GLY A 442 -5.01 27.80 -9.57
C GLY A 442 -4.63 29.16 -10.17
N VAL A 443 -3.44 29.26 -10.78
CA VAL A 443 -2.92 30.50 -11.40
C VAL A 443 -2.29 30.25 -12.77
N ASP A 444 -2.35 31.24 -13.66
CA ASP A 444 -1.81 31.13 -15.02
C ASP A 444 -0.28 31.31 -15.08
N LYS A 445 0.31 31.99 -14.09
CA LYS A 445 1.75 32.24 -14.02
C LYS A 445 2.27 32.08 -12.61
N LEU A 446 3.44 31.46 -12.50
CA LEU A 446 4.19 31.33 -11.26
C LEU A 446 5.28 32.40 -11.21
N PRO A 447 5.58 32.95 -10.03
CA PRO A 447 6.78 33.74 -9.82
C PRO A 447 8.05 32.94 -10.17
N ASP A 448 9.02 33.57 -10.84
CA ASP A 448 10.22 32.88 -11.35
C ASP A 448 11.02 32.13 -10.29
N SER A 449 11.09 32.65 -9.07
CA SER A 449 11.79 32.03 -7.94
C SER A 449 11.12 30.71 -7.51
N LEU A 450 9.80 30.71 -7.39
CA LEU A 450 9.00 29.53 -7.08
C LEU A 450 9.04 28.52 -8.24
N ALA A 451 8.96 29.00 -9.48
CA ALA A 451 9.07 28.18 -10.68
C ALA A 451 10.41 27.42 -10.73
N ARG A 452 11.53 28.13 -10.54
CA ARG A 452 12.87 27.50 -10.51
C ARG A 452 12.98 26.45 -9.42
N LEU A 453 12.50 26.76 -8.21
CA LEU A 453 12.56 25.82 -7.09
C LEU A 453 11.78 24.54 -7.36
N ILE A 454 10.55 24.65 -7.87
CA ILE A 454 9.74 23.47 -8.19
C ILE A 454 10.43 22.61 -9.23
N VAL A 455 10.98 23.20 -10.29
CA VAL A 455 11.70 22.47 -11.34
C VAL A 455 12.96 21.80 -10.79
N GLU A 456 13.75 22.51 -9.97
CA GLU A 456 14.98 21.99 -9.37
C GLU A 456 14.70 20.84 -8.40
N LYS A 457 13.68 20.97 -7.54
CA LYS A 457 13.38 19.97 -6.50
C LYS A 457 12.57 18.78 -7.01
N ALA A 458 11.72 18.98 -8.01
CA ALA A 458 10.91 17.90 -8.55
C ALA A 458 11.66 17.07 -9.59
N GLU A 459 12.70 17.63 -10.22
CA GLU A 459 13.51 16.96 -11.26
C GLU A 459 12.66 16.29 -12.36
N GLY A 460 11.51 16.89 -12.70
CA GLY A 460 10.57 16.36 -13.70
C GLY A 460 9.69 15.19 -13.21
N ASN A 461 9.75 14.80 -11.94
CA ASN A 461 8.84 13.82 -11.35
C ASN A 461 7.48 14.44 -11.03
N ALA A 462 6.42 13.96 -11.67
CA ALA A 462 5.07 14.51 -11.54
C ALA A 462 4.54 14.49 -10.10
N LEU A 463 4.74 13.39 -9.38
CA LEU A 463 4.33 13.27 -7.98
C LEU A 463 5.02 14.31 -7.10
N PHE A 464 6.32 14.54 -7.32
CA PHE A 464 7.06 15.51 -6.51
C PHE A 464 6.58 16.94 -6.75
N VAL A 465 6.23 17.29 -7.99
CA VAL A 465 5.59 18.59 -8.27
C VAL A 465 4.30 18.74 -7.47
N GLU A 466 3.43 17.72 -7.48
CA GLU A 466 2.16 17.76 -6.76
C GLU A 466 2.35 17.84 -5.24
N GLU A 467 3.29 17.08 -4.68
CA GLU A 467 3.60 17.08 -3.24
C GLU A 467 4.20 18.41 -2.78
N ILE A 468 5.16 18.98 -3.53
CA ILE A 468 5.74 20.30 -3.21
C ILE A 468 4.65 21.38 -3.23
N ALA A 469 3.78 21.36 -4.25
CA ALA A 469 2.67 22.32 -4.33
C ALA A 469 1.70 22.17 -3.15
N SER A 470 1.32 20.94 -2.83
CA SER A 470 0.39 20.63 -1.73
C SER A 470 0.98 21.06 -0.38
N TYR A 471 2.25 20.75 -0.14
CA TYR A 471 2.99 21.18 1.06
C TYR A 471 3.03 22.70 1.23
N LEU A 472 3.26 23.45 0.15
CA LEU A 472 3.32 24.91 0.18
C LEU A 472 1.97 25.55 0.47
N ILE A 473 0.88 24.94 -0.02
CA ILE A 473 -0.50 25.35 0.27
C ILE A 473 -0.84 25.06 1.73
N GLU A 474 -0.55 23.85 2.23
CA GLU A 474 -0.81 23.44 3.60
C GLU A 474 -0.11 24.32 4.64
N ARG A 475 1.15 24.71 4.38
CA ARG A 475 1.88 25.65 5.26
C ARG A 475 1.32 27.08 5.22
N GLY A 476 0.43 27.39 4.29
CA GLY A 476 0.00 28.74 4.00
C GLY A 476 1.15 29.64 3.51
N THR A 477 2.29 29.05 3.12
CA THR A 477 3.46 29.73 2.55
C THR A 477 3.13 30.34 1.20
N VAL A 478 2.25 29.68 0.46
CA VAL A 478 1.68 30.17 -0.80
C VAL A 478 0.19 30.31 -0.60
N ARG A 479 -0.34 31.52 -0.82
CA ARG A 479 -1.78 31.82 -0.76
C ARG A 479 -2.22 32.51 -2.03
N ARG A 480 -3.41 32.13 -2.51
CA ARG A 480 -4.03 32.79 -3.64
C ARG A 480 -4.55 34.17 -3.20
N THR A 481 -4.30 35.17 -4.03
CA THR A 481 -4.78 36.55 -3.86
C THR A 481 -5.47 37.00 -5.14
N ALA A 482 -6.19 38.13 -5.08
CA ALA A 482 -6.89 38.70 -6.24
C ALA A 482 -5.95 39.07 -7.41
N SER A 483 -4.65 39.27 -7.14
CA SER A 483 -3.62 39.67 -8.12
C SER A 483 -2.62 38.56 -8.48
N GLY A 484 -2.83 37.32 -8.03
CA GLY A 484 -1.91 36.20 -8.27
C GLY A 484 -1.60 35.42 -6.98
N LEU A 485 -0.34 35.02 -6.80
CA LEU A 485 0.11 34.32 -5.58
C LEU A 485 0.83 35.28 -4.63
N ALA A 486 0.36 35.36 -3.38
CA ALA A 486 1.20 35.82 -2.28
C ALA A 486 2.02 34.64 -1.80
N TYR A 487 3.34 34.77 -1.81
CA TYR A 487 4.22 33.74 -1.28
C TYR A 487 5.34 34.37 -0.45
N ASP A 488 5.73 33.68 0.62
CA ASP A 488 6.90 34.04 1.40
C ASP A 488 8.16 33.43 0.75
N ALA A 489 8.91 34.27 0.02
CA ALA A 489 10.11 33.86 -0.70
C ALA A 489 11.19 33.24 0.21
N SER A 490 11.26 33.67 1.47
CA SER A 490 12.21 33.12 2.45
C SER A 490 11.81 31.73 2.92
N ALA A 491 10.49 31.51 3.10
CA ALA A 491 9.92 30.23 3.47
C ALA A 491 9.94 29.20 2.33
N VAL A 492 9.89 29.67 1.09
CA VAL A 492 10.00 28.87 -0.14
C VAL A 492 11.45 28.46 -0.40
N ALA A 493 12.42 29.36 -0.23
CA ALA A 493 13.85 29.05 -0.37
C ALA A 493 14.40 28.07 0.68
N ALA A 494 13.72 27.96 1.84
CA ALA A 494 14.02 27.00 2.89
C ALA A 494 13.44 25.60 2.62
N LEU A 495 12.87 25.33 1.44
CA LEU A 495 12.54 23.98 1.00
C LEU A 495 13.84 23.23 0.70
N PRO A 496 14.19 22.23 1.51
CA PRO A 496 15.49 21.62 1.41
C PRO A 496 15.57 20.65 0.23
N ALA A 497 16.80 20.24 -0.07
CA ALA A 497 17.19 19.73 -1.37
C ALA A 497 16.59 18.37 -1.77
N SER A 498 15.99 17.64 -0.84
CA SER A 498 15.32 16.36 -1.08
C SER A 498 13.99 16.32 -0.33
N VAL A 499 13.03 15.51 -0.82
CA VAL A 499 11.76 15.25 -0.12
C VAL A 499 11.99 14.75 1.31
N GLN A 500 13.06 13.98 1.52
CA GLN A 500 13.51 13.49 2.83
C GLN A 500 13.96 14.65 3.73
N LEU A 501 14.72 15.61 3.20
CA LEU A 501 15.04 16.82 3.92
C LEU A 501 13.81 17.71 4.13
N LEU A 502 12.81 17.70 3.24
CA LEU A 502 11.60 18.55 3.32
C LEU A 502 10.80 18.22 4.59
N LEU A 503 10.89 16.96 5.03
CA LEU A 503 10.46 16.47 6.34
C LEU A 503 11.41 16.91 7.47
N THR A 504 12.72 16.95 7.27
CA THR A 504 13.73 17.43 8.24
C THR A 504 13.68 18.95 8.48
N ALA A 505 13.47 19.78 7.44
CA ALA A 505 13.34 21.24 7.55
C ALA A 505 12.01 21.70 8.19
N ARG A 506 11.09 20.77 8.47
CA ARG A 506 9.98 21.00 9.40
C ARG A 506 10.47 21.10 10.84
N VAL A 507 11.52 20.38 11.20
CA VAL A 507 12.12 20.34 12.55
C VAL A 507 13.06 21.53 12.78
N ASP A 508 13.78 21.96 11.75
CA ASP A 508 14.79 23.02 11.83
C ASP A 508 14.24 24.45 12.02
N ARG A 509 12.92 24.63 12.02
CA ARG A 509 12.23 25.95 12.02
C ARG A 509 11.92 26.53 13.40
N LEU A 510 12.43 25.92 14.45
CA LEU A 510 12.19 26.35 15.83
C LEU A 510 13.18 27.47 16.21
N PRO A 511 12.75 28.48 17.00
CA PRO A 511 13.65 29.44 17.66
C PRO A 511 14.86 28.75 18.34
N PRO A 512 16.01 29.41 18.53
CA PRO A 512 17.22 28.74 19.06
C PRO A 512 16.97 28.03 20.39
N GLU A 513 16.28 28.71 21.30
CA GLU A 513 15.83 28.15 22.58
C GLU A 513 14.84 26.99 22.36
N ASP A 514 13.89 27.10 21.43
CA ASP A 514 12.93 26.04 21.11
C ASP A 514 13.54 24.85 20.36
N ARG A 515 14.66 25.05 19.66
CA ARG A 515 15.37 24.02 18.90
C ARG A 515 16.28 23.22 19.83
N GLU A 516 16.94 23.92 20.76
CA GLU A 516 17.69 23.31 21.86
C GLU A 516 16.73 22.58 22.81
N LEU A 517 15.58 23.20 23.15
CA LEU A 517 14.47 22.55 23.85
C LEU A 517 13.96 21.33 23.11
N LEU A 518 13.78 21.39 21.78
CA LEU A 518 13.27 20.26 20.99
C LEU A 518 14.32 19.17 20.76
N GLN A 519 15.62 19.50 20.80
CA GLN A 519 16.71 18.53 20.79
C GLN A 519 16.85 17.84 22.15
N ILE A 520 16.79 18.59 23.26
CA ILE A 520 16.78 18.07 24.62
C ILE A 520 15.50 17.25 24.86
N ALA A 521 14.34 17.74 24.43
CA ALA A 521 13.08 17.03 24.45
C ALA A 521 13.08 15.79 23.53
N ALA A 522 13.74 15.84 22.36
CA ALA A 522 13.87 14.68 21.49
C ALA A 522 14.74 13.58 22.11
N ILE A 523 15.72 13.95 22.94
CA ILE A 523 16.53 13.02 23.76
C ILE A 523 15.72 12.47 24.95
N MET A 524 14.87 13.30 25.57
CA MET A 524 14.02 12.91 26.70
C MET A 524 12.77 12.11 26.26
N GLY A 525 12.37 12.19 24.98
CA GLY A 525 11.32 11.39 24.37
C GLY A 525 10.06 12.18 24.00
N ARG A 526 9.02 11.48 23.51
CA ARG A 526 7.85 12.11 22.87
C ARG A 526 6.79 12.64 23.88
N ARG A 527 6.94 12.27 25.16
CA ARG A 527 6.39 12.92 26.35
C ARG A 527 7.46 12.98 27.42
N PHE A 528 7.65 14.15 27.98
CA PHE A 528 8.57 14.44 29.07
C PHE A 528 7.82 15.30 30.09
N ASP A 529 8.24 15.22 31.34
CA ASP A 529 7.70 16.07 32.39
C ASP A 529 8.26 17.50 32.22
N PRO A 530 7.43 18.55 32.15
CA PRO A 530 7.91 19.93 31.97
C PRO A 530 8.87 20.39 33.07
N SER A 531 8.77 19.82 34.28
CA SER A 531 9.65 20.12 35.42
C SER A 531 11.06 19.60 35.18
N LEU A 532 11.17 18.40 34.61
CA LEU A 532 12.45 17.75 34.30
C LEU A 532 13.15 18.45 33.12
N LEU A 533 12.37 18.95 32.16
CA LEU A 533 12.87 19.76 31.04
C LEU A 533 13.39 21.13 31.51
N ALA A 534 12.74 21.73 32.51
CA ALA A 534 13.16 23.00 33.10
C ALA A 534 14.46 22.87 33.93
N GLU A 535 14.62 21.79 34.72
CA GLU A 535 15.86 21.49 35.46
C GLU A 535 17.07 21.31 34.53
N VAL A 536 16.87 20.66 33.38
CA VAL A 536 17.93 20.42 32.39
C VAL A 536 18.29 21.67 31.60
N MET A 537 17.35 22.60 31.38
CA MET A 537 17.60 23.85 30.64
C MET A 537 18.22 24.97 31.50
N TYR A 538 17.85 25.10 32.78
CA TYR A 538 18.26 26.26 33.61
C TYR A 538 19.22 25.89 34.77
N GLY A 539 19.45 24.60 35.02
CA GLY A 539 20.21 24.12 36.18
C GLY A 539 19.38 24.17 37.48
N PRO A 540 19.74 23.40 38.52
CA PRO A 540 18.95 23.33 39.74
C PRO A 540 19.02 24.65 40.53
N GLU A 541 17.87 25.17 40.98
CA GLU A 541 17.79 26.18 42.05
C GLU A 541 18.05 25.57 43.43
#